data_AF-A0A838J339-F1
#
_entry.id   AF-A0A838J339-F1
#
_cell.length_a   1.000
_cell.length_b   1.000
_cell.length_c   1.000
_cell.angle_alpha   90.00
_cell.angle_beta   90.00
_cell.angle_gamma   90.00
#
_symmetry.space_group_name_H-M   'P 1'
#
loop_
_entity.id
_entity.type
_entity.pdbx_description
1 polymer ?
#
loop_
_entity_poly.entity_id
_entity_poly.type
_entity_poly.pdbx_seq_one_letter_code
_entity_poly.pdbx_strand_id
1 'polypeptide(L)' 'MSQKVACPLLALWGEKGFVGRAYDVLQVWRERADDVRGQGLLGGHFLPEEVPVETYNALRAFLVS' A
#
# COMPACT_ATOMS: atom_id res chain seq x y z
N MET A 1 3.55 25.17 -2.88
CA MET A 1 4.60 24.14 -3.04
C MET A 1 4.01 22.81 -2.61
N SER A 2 4.01 21.79 -3.47
CA SER A 2 3.56 20.45 -3.10
C SER A 2 4.70 19.74 -2.39
N GLN A 3 4.65 19.65 -1.06
CA GLN A 3 5.63 18.88 -0.30
C GLN A 3 5.30 17.40 -0.42
N LYS A 4 6.25 16.61 -0.92
CA LYS A 4 6.15 15.16 -1.00
C LYS A 4 6.75 14.48 0.23
N VAL A 5 6.29 13.26 0.50
CA VAL A 5 6.92 12.36 1.48
C VAL A 5 8.26 11.88 0.94
N ALA A 6 9.33 12.15 1.70
CA ALA A 6 10.71 11.89 1.27
C ALA A 6 11.27 10.53 1.73
N CYS A 7 10.69 9.91 2.76
CA CYS A 7 11.07 8.57 3.18
C CYS A 7 10.44 7.50 2.28
N PRO A 8 11.00 6.27 2.26
CA PRO A 8 10.33 5.12 1.66
C PRO A 8 8.88 4.97 2.16
N LEU A 9 7.95 4.73 1.24
CA LEU A 9 6.53 4.53 1.53
C LEU A 9 6.06 3.18 0.98
N LEU A 10 5.42 2.39 1.84
CA LEU A 10 4.70 1.18 1.46
C LEU A 10 3.18 1.45 1.44
N ALA A 11 2.54 1.26 0.29
CA ALA A 11 1.08 1.29 0.15
C ALA A 11 0.53 -0.14 -0.02
N LEU A 12 -0.33 -0.57 0.91
CA LEU A 12 -1.08 -1.83 0.81
C LEU A 12 -2.56 -1.52 0.66
N TRP A 13 -3.26 -2.25 -0.21
CA TRP A 13 -4.70 -2.11 -0.41
C TRP A 13 -5.35 -3.46 -0.68
N GLY A 14 -6.66 -3.57 -0.44
CA GLY A 14 -7.41 -4.75 -0.84
C GLY A 14 -7.81 -4.70 -2.31
N GLU A 15 -7.44 -5.73 -3.07
CA GLU A 15 -7.87 -5.90 -4.46
C GLU A 15 -9.39 -6.08 -4.57
N LYS A 16 -10.02 -6.67 -3.54
CA LYS A 16 -11.48 -6.79 -3.45
C LYS A 16 -12.12 -5.55 -2.79
N GLY A 17 -11.35 -4.53 -2.43
CA GLY A 17 -11.84 -3.26 -1.90
C GLY A 17 -12.22 -2.27 -3.00
N PHE A 18 -12.90 -1.18 -2.62
CA PHE A 18 -13.18 -0.08 -3.55
C PHE A 18 -11.89 0.51 -4.12
N VAL A 19 -10.88 0.72 -3.26
CA VAL A 19 -9.61 1.34 -3.64
C VAL A 19 -8.90 0.54 -4.74
N GLY A 20 -8.80 -0.78 -4.60
CA GLY A 20 -8.15 -1.64 -5.59
C GLY A 20 -8.91 -1.76 -6.92
N ARG A 21 -10.22 -1.50 -6.93
CA ARG A 21 -11.04 -1.52 -8.16
C ARG A 21 -11.12 -0.17 -8.87
N ALA A 22 -11.02 0.94 -8.12
CA ALA A 22 -11.34 2.28 -8.63
C ALA A 22 -10.10 3.10 -8.99
N TYR A 23 -8.90 2.73 -8.54
CA TYR A 23 -7.70 3.54 -8.71
C TYR A 23 -6.48 2.71 -9.11
N ASP A 24 -5.58 3.34 -9.88
CA ASP A 24 -4.17 2.96 -9.85
C ASP A 24 -3.56 3.54 -8.56
N VAL A 25 -3.56 2.72 -7.52
CA VAL A 25 -3.15 3.13 -6.17
C VAL A 25 -1.71 3.64 -6.14
N LEU A 26 -0.81 2.98 -6.88
CA LEU A 26 0.59 3.39 -6.90
C LEU A 26 0.79 4.70 -7.67
N GLN A 27 0.07 4.92 -8.77
CA GLN A 27 0.11 6.20 -9.48
C GLN A 27 -0.32 7.35 -8.57
N VAL A 28 -1.42 7.20 -7.84
CA VAL A 28 -1.92 8.23 -6.90
C VAL A 28 -0.87 8.55 -5.83
N TRP A 29 -0.21 7.54 -5.26
CA TRP A 29 0.82 7.76 -4.24
C TRP A 29 2.10 8.41 -4.79
N ARG A 30 2.49 8.13 -6.05
CA ARG A 30 3.66 8.77 -6.69
C ARG A 30 3.49 10.27 -6.91
N GLU A 31 2.27 10.77 -6.95
CA GLU A 31 1.99 12.21 -6.95
C GLU A 31 2.36 12.87 -5.61
N ARG A 32 2.43 12.09 -4.52
CA ARG A 32 2.57 12.55 -3.13
C ARG A 32 3.84 12.07 -2.42
N ALA A 33 4.59 11.14 -2.99
CA ALA A 33 5.80 10.57 -2.41
C ALA A 33 6.82 10.21 -3.51
N ASP A 34 8.11 10.19 -3.16
CA ASP A 34 9.19 9.97 -4.14
C ASP A 34 9.68 8.51 -4.21
N ASP A 35 9.65 7.76 -3.10
CA ASP A 35 9.92 6.31 -3.07
C ASP A 35 8.64 5.58 -2.66
N VAL A 36 7.89 5.08 -3.65
CA VAL A 36 6.63 4.37 -3.45
C VAL A 36 6.76 2.92 -3.89
N ARG A 37 6.54 2.02 -2.94
CA ARG A 37 6.40 0.59 -3.12
C ARG A 37 5.01 0.17 -2.65
N GLY A 38 4.50 -0.93 -3.14
CA GLY A 38 3.18 -1.40 -2.71
C GLY A 38 2.63 -2.52 -3.55
N GLN A 39 1.56 -3.11 -3.06
CA GLN A 39 0.85 -4.20 -3.73
C GLN A 39 -0.59 -4.31 -3.22
N GLY A 40 -1.45 -4.85 -4.08
CA GLY A 40 -2.76 -5.31 -3.70
C GLY A 40 -2.66 -6.63 -2.93
N LEU A 41 -3.50 -6.80 -1.92
CA LEU A 41 -3.72 -8.07 -1.23
C LEU A 41 -5.14 -8.58 -1.53
N LEU A 42 -5.35 -9.90 -1.51
CA LEU A 42 -6.63 -10.54 -1.86
C LEU A 42 -7.79 -10.28 -0.87
N GLY A 43 -7.64 -9.33 0.04
CA GLY A 43 -8.67 -8.88 1.00
C GLY A 43 -9.49 -7.68 0.50
N GLY A 44 -10.42 -7.25 1.35
CA GLY A 44 -11.19 -6.02 1.25
C GLY A 44 -10.52 -4.85 1.96
N HIS A 45 -11.29 -4.10 2.74
CA HIS A 45 -10.77 -2.88 3.39
C HIS A 45 -9.91 -3.20 4.63
N PHE A 46 -10.22 -4.27 5.34
CA PHE A 46 -9.66 -4.57 6.65
C PHE A 46 -8.51 -5.58 6.52
N LEU A 47 -7.43 -5.19 5.82
CA LEU A 47 -6.32 -6.10 5.49
C LEU A 47 -5.75 -6.88 6.70
N PRO A 48 -5.49 -6.25 7.87
CA PRO A 48 -4.96 -6.98 9.01
C PRO A 48 -5.92 -8.05 9.56
N GLU A 49 -7.22 -7.94 9.31
CA GLU A 49 -8.24 -8.89 9.76
C GLU A 49 -8.54 -9.94 8.68
N GLU A 50 -8.60 -9.54 7.42
CA GLU A 50 -9.00 -10.40 6.30
C GLU A 50 -7.83 -11.22 5.73
N VAL A 51 -6.63 -10.64 5.70
CA VAL A 51 -5.40 -11.24 5.15
C VAL A 51 -4.20 -10.96 6.09
N PRO A 52 -4.27 -11.42 7.36
CA PRO A 52 -3.31 -11.06 8.40
C PRO A 52 -1.87 -11.49 8.08
N VAL A 53 -1.69 -12.66 7.49
CA VAL A 53 -0.36 -13.24 7.23
C VAL A 53 0.34 -12.47 6.11
N GLU A 54 -0.36 -12.18 5.03
CA GLU A 54 0.14 -11.41 3.89
C GLU A 54 0.44 -9.97 4.30
N THR A 55 -0.46 -9.37 5.10
CA THR A 55 -0.27 -8.02 5.65
C THR A 55 0.99 -7.96 6.52
N TYR A 56 1.14 -8.90 7.45
CA TYR A 56 2.33 -8.99 8.31
C TYR A 56 3.60 -9.18 7.48
N ASN A 57 3.61 -10.09 6.52
CA ASN A 57 4.79 -10.38 5.70
C ASN A 57 5.21 -9.16 4.89
N ALA A 58 4.27 -8.43 4.29
CA ALA A 58 4.55 -7.22 3.53
C ALA A 58 5.13 -6.10 4.42
N LEU A 59 4.52 -5.87 5.59
CA LEU A 59 5.01 -4.88 6.56
C LEU A 59 6.40 -5.25 7.06
N ARG A 60 6.60 -6.50 7.48
CA ARG A 60 7.89 -6.99 7.96
C ARG A 60 8.97 -6.82 6.90
N ALA A 61 8.72 -7.29 5.68
CA ALA A 61 9.69 -7.21 4.59
C ALA A 61 10.12 -5.78 4.28
N PHE A 62 9.22 -4.80 4.42
CA PHE A 62 9.53 -3.39 4.21
C PHE A 62 10.28 -2.73 5.36
N LEU A 63 9.94 -3.07 6.61
CA LEU A 63 10.50 -2.40 7.79
C LEU A 63 11.85 -2.94 8.24
N VAL A 64 12.17 -4.20 7.89
CA VAL A 64 13.42 -4.86 8.30
C VAL A 64 14.43 -5.01 7.15
N SER A 65 14.14 -4.42 5.99
CA SER A 65 15.05 -4.35 4.84
C SER A 65 15.95 -3.13 4.89
#